data_AF-A0A2V2ZC14-F1
#
_entry.id   AF-A0A2V2ZC14-F1
#
_cell.length_a   1.000
_cell.length_b   1.000
_cell.length_c   1.000
_cell.angle_alpha   90.00
_cell.angle_beta   90.00
_cell.angle_gamma   90.00
#
_symmetry.space_group_name_H-M   'P 1'
#
loop_
_entity.id
_entity.type
_entity.pdbx_description
1 polymer ?
#
loop_
_entity_poly.entity_id
_entity_poly.type
_entity_poly.pdbx_seq_one_letter_code
_entity_poly.pdbx_strand_id
1 'polypeptide(L)'
;MAVVFEPETLKQEIEELLRFCQDHEIDCYFDGEEYAYEALIQDGEDDLEQILFTYETPTDLILPRSEYGLEGNYKLSEILCMVEEAKNSKLIDDYKLLSKKTALMRITTSHNNFIESAFFDMDLGTKIIIQDNSYKVDIETVMNSFNLRLTIEGMYNKYVPPIAEDDIFIRISSESAVKEKDLDIIFNSYFFELKSTLDLEIYSNPWEYEFWDEEEELNKADNGIKLRPLIQGKGIQELLEIYKSAFNTNLPEQQILTFSRVIEYVSQTVIRKDLIEKTVSKLSSSRALSPDASYVLELGKIFEDH
;
A
#
# COMPACT_ATOMS: atom_id res chain seq x y z
N MET A 1 -31.66 -15.23 -31.90
CA MET A 1 -31.52 -13.76 -31.68
C MET A 1 -30.47 -13.24 -32.65
N ALA A 2 -30.64 -12.04 -33.21
CA ALA A 2 -29.62 -11.43 -34.08
C ALA A 2 -28.76 -10.46 -33.27
N VAL A 3 -27.44 -10.68 -33.21
CA VAL A 3 -26.50 -9.78 -32.52
C VAL A 3 -25.96 -8.75 -33.50
N VAL A 4 -26.02 -7.48 -33.13
CA VAL A 4 -25.52 -6.34 -33.92
C VAL A 4 -24.46 -5.59 -33.11
N PHE A 5 -23.38 -5.18 -33.77
CA PHE A 5 -22.28 -4.43 -33.16
C PHE A 5 -22.17 -3.05 -33.80
N GLU A 6 -22.18 -2.00 -32.99
CA GLU A 6 -22.00 -0.63 -33.46
C GLU A 6 -20.89 0.07 -32.64
N PRO A 7 -19.71 0.34 -33.24
CA PRO A 7 -19.29 0.05 -34.62
C PRO A 7 -18.99 -1.45 -34.87
N GLU A 8 -18.86 -1.85 -36.15
CA GLU A 8 -18.52 -3.25 -36.50
C GLU A 8 -17.18 -3.73 -35.90
N THR A 9 -16.24 -2.81 -35.64
CA THR A 9 -14.95 -3.14 -35.00
C THR A 9 -15.11 -3.64 -33.57
N LEU A 10 -16.20 -3.27 -32.89
CA LEU A 10 -16.47 -3.64 -31.50
C LEU A 10 -16.55 -5.16 -31.32
N LYS A 11 -16.95 -5.90 -32.36
CA LYS A 11 -16.97 -7.35 -32.32
C LYS A 11 -15.59 -7.93 -31.98
N GLN A 12 -14.55 -7.44 -32.65
CA GLN A 12 -13.19 -7.91 -32.44
C GLN A 12 -12.69 -7.53 -31.04
N GLU A 13 -13.00 -6.31 -30.58
CA GLU A 13 -12.61 -5.83 -29.25
C GLU A 13 -13.27 -6.66 -28.14
N ILE A 14 -14.54 -7.03 -28.29
CA ILE A 14 -15.23 -7.95 -27.36
C ILE A 14 -14.61 -9.35 -27.40
N GLU A 15 -14.30 -9.89 -28.58
CA GLU A 15 -13.63 -11.20 -28.68
C GLU A 15 -12.25 -11.19 -28.00
N GLU A 16 -11.50 -10.10 -28.12
CA GLU A 16 -10.21 -9.92 -27.46
C GLU A 16 -10.34 -9.74 -25.93
N LEU A 17 -11.38 -9.01 -25.48
CA LEU A 17 -11.72 -8.87 -24.07
C LEU A 17 -12.07 -10.22 -23.45
N LEU A 18 -12.94 -11.01 -24.09
CA LEU A 18 -13.36 -12.32 -23.60
C LEU A 18 -12.19 -13.30 -23.50
N ARG A 19 -11.27 -13.30 -24.48
CA ARG A 19 -10.04 -14.09 -24.39
C ARG A 19 -9.17 -13.64 -23.22
N PHE A 20 -9.00 -12.34 -23.04
CA PHE A 20 -8.26 -11.79 -21.90
C PHE A 20 -8.89 -12.23 -20.57
N CYS A 21 -10.21 -12.16 -20.45
CA CYS A 21 -10.92 -12.60 -19.25
C CYS A 21 -10.72 -14.10 -19.00
N GLN A 22 -10.82 -14.93 -20.04
CA GLN A 22 -10.58 -16.37 -19.96
C GLN A 22 -9.14 -16.70 -19.53
N ASP A 23 -8.15 -16.02 -20.10
CA ASP A 23 -6.73 -16.24 -19.80
C ASP A 23 -6.37 -15.91 -18.34
N HIS A 24 -7.17 -15.07 -17.68
CA HIS A 24 -6.91 -14.55 -16.34
C HIS A 24 -7.98 -14.92 -15.30
N GLU A 25 -8.86 -15.88 -15.60
CA GLU A 25 -9.93 -16.34 -14.69
C GLU A 25 -10.85 -15.19 -14.21
N ILE A 26 -11.15 -14.25 -15.10
CA ILE A 26 -12.09 -13.15 -14.86
C ILE A 26 -13.44 -13.52 -15.50
N ASP A 27 -14.52 -13.40 -14.75
CA ASP A 27 -15.85 -13.57 -15.32
C ASP A 27 -16.32 -12.22 -15.93
N CYS A 28 -16.92 -12.26 -17.12
CA CYS A 28 -17.33 -11.07 -17.86
C CYS A 28 -18.81 -11.17 -18.23
N TYR A 29 -19.60 -10.21 -17.77
CA TYR A 29 -21.04 -10.16 -17.99
C TYR A 29 -21.39 -8.90 -18.78
N PHE A 30 -22.40 -9.01 -19.66
CA PHE A 30 -22.92 -7.86 -20.39
C PHE A 30 -24.39 -7.70 -20.03
N ASP A 31 -24.81 -6.49 -19.68
CA ASP A 31 -26.19 -6.17 -19.29
C ASP A 31 -26.75 -7.09 -18.18
N GLY A 32 -25.91 -7.49 -17.22
CA GLY A 32 -26.29 -8.31 -16.07
C GLY A 32 -26.58 -9.80 -16.36
N GLU A 33 -26.37 -10.26 -17.58
CA GLU A 33 -26.64 -11.64 -18.00
C GLU A 33 -25.34 -12.38 -18.36
N GLU A 34 -25.24 -13.65 -17.95
CA GLU A 34 -24.14 -14.55 -18.31
C GLU A 34 -24.36 -15.03 -19.75
N TYR A 35 -24.10 -14.15 -20.71
CA TYR A 35 -24.17 -14.55 -22.09
C TYR A 35 -22.95 -15.40 -22.43
N ALA A 36 -23.16 -16.69 -22.64
CA ALA A 36 -22.24 -17.47 -23.45
C ALA A 36 -22.23 -16.83 -24.86
N TYR A 37 -21.24 -15.98 -25.14
CA TYR A 37 -21.07 -15.26 -26.41
C TYR A 37 -21.17 -16.21 -27.62
N GLU A 38 -20.75 -17.46 -27.46
CA GLU A 38 -20.85 -18.52 -28.47
C GLU A 38 -22.30 -19.01 -28.71
N ALA A 39 -23.17 -18.99 -27.70
CA ALA A 39 -24.58 -19.37 -27.82
C ALA A 39 -25.41 -18.28 -28.51
N LEU A 40 -25.08 -17.00 -28.28
CA LEU A 40 -25.76 -15.86 -28.92
C LEU A 40 -25.55 -15.80 -30.44
N ILE A 41 -24.44 -16.34 -30.94
CA ILE A 41 -24.11 -16.33 -32.38
C ILE A 41 -24.75 -17.54 -33.11
N GLN A 42 -25.10 -18.61 -32.40
CA GLN A 42 -25.57 -19.87 -33.01
C GLN A 42 -27.09 -19.98 -33.18
N ASP A 43 -27.90 -19.31 -32.36
CA ASP A 43 -29.36 -19.37 -32.47
C ASP A 43 -29.90 -18.39 -33.53
N GLY A 44 -29.77 -18.83 -34.78
CA GLY A 44 -30.55 -18.36 -35.91
C GLY A 44 -31.98 -18.88 -35.86
N GLU A 45 -32.90 -17.97 -36.16
CA GLU A 45 -34.32 -18.16 -36.51
C GLU A 45 -35.30 -18.26 -35.32
N ASP A 46 -36.27 -17.33 -35.37
CA ASP A 46 -37.58 -17.33 -34.70
C ASP A 46 -37.85 -16.60 -33.37
N ASP A 47 -37.10 -15.56 -32.99
CA ASP A 47 -37.67 -14.48 -32.16
C ASP A 47 -36.97 -13.11 -32.35
N LEU A 48 -37.79 -12.05 -32.32
CA LEU A 48 -37.56 -10.68 -32.85
C LEU A 48 -36.64 -9.77 -32.01
N GLU A 49 -35.97 -10.28 -30.98
CA GLU A 49 -35.08 -9.46 -30.16
C GLU A 49 -33.67 -9.42 -30.74
N GLN A 50 -33.29 -8.24 -31.23
CA GLN A 50 -31.92 -7.94 -31.63
C GLN A 50 -31.17 -7.43 -30.41
N ILE A 51 -30.02 -8.04 -30.10
CA ILE A 51 -29.12 -7.53 -29.07
C ILE A 51 -28.13 -6.59 -29.76
N LEU A 52 -28.10 -5.33 -29.34
CA LEU A 52 -27.19 -4.31 -29.86
C LEU A 52 -26.07 -4.06 -28.85
N PHE A 53 -24.84 -4.35 -29.24
CA PHE A 53 -23.64 -3.99 -28.48
C PHE A 53 -23.11 -2.64 -28.96
N THR A 54 -22.85 -1.75 -28.00
CA THR A 54 -22.20 -0.46 -28.20
C THR A 54 -21.15 -0.23 -27.11
N TYR A 55 -20.33 0.81 -27.24
CA TYR A 55 -19.39 1.22 -26.20
C TYR A 55 -20.05 1.64 -24.87
N GLU A 56 -21.36 1.88 -24.89
CA GLU A 56 -22.17 2.25 -23.73
C GLU A 56 -22.85 1.03 -23.09
N THR A 57 -22.70 -0.17 -23.66
CA THR A 57 -23.28 -1.40 -23.11
C THR A 57 -22.75 -1.63 -21.69
N PRO A 58 -23.62 -1.78 -20.68
CA PRO A 58 -23.23 -2.13 -19.32
C PRO A 58 -22.44 -3.43 -19.33
N THR A 59 -21.28 -3.42 -18.68
CA THR A 59 -20.34 -4.54 -18.65
C THR A 59 -19.76 -4.65 -17.25
N ASP A 60 -19.88 -5.83 -16.66
CA ASP A 60 -19.37 -6.12 -15.34
C ASP A 60 -18.26 -7.16 -15.45
N LEU A 61 -17.16 -6.93 -14.72
CA LEU A 61 -16.08 -7.89 -14.59
C LEU A 61 -16.03 -8.37 -13.15
N ILE A 62 -15.94 -9.68 -12.94
CA ILE A 62 -15.72 -10.25 -11.61
C ILE A 62 -14.30 -10.79 -11.58
N LEU A 63 -13.47 -10.21 -10.72
CA LEU A 63 -12.08 -10.60 -10.60
C LEU A 63 -11.97 -11.94 -9.86
N PRO A 64 -10.89 -12.71 -10.07
CA PRO A 64 -10.75 -13.99 -9.40
C PRO A 64 -10.72 -13.80 -7.88
N ARG A 65 -11.51 -14.61 -7.17
CA ARG A 65 -11.62 -14.63 -5.70
C ARG A 65 -12.28 -13.38 -5.08
N SER A 66 -12.78 -12.43 -5.85
CA SER A 66 -13.55 -11.30 -5.30
C SER A 66 -14.96 -11.73 -4.91
N GLU A 67 -15.56 -10.97 -3.98
CA GLU A 67 -16.98 -11.09 -3.65
C GLU A 67 -17.81 -10.29 -4.67
N TYR A 68 -18.95 -10.84 -5.07
CA TYR A 68 -19.87 -10.19 -6.01
C TYR A 68 -20.31 -8.81 -5.50
N GLY A 69 -20.08 -7.75 -6.29
CA GLY A 69 -20.62 -6.41 -6.06
C GLY A 69 -19.61 -5.34 -5.69
N LEU A 70 -18.31 -5.66 -5.71
CA LEU A 70 -17.22 -4.70 -5.51
C LEU A 70 -16.79 -4.03 -6.82
N GLU A 71 -17.24 -4.59 -7.95
CA GLU A 71 -16.70 -4.32 -9.27
C GLU A 71 -17.49 -3.29 -10.07
N GLY A 72 -18.32 -2.45 -9.44
CA GLY A 72 -19.00 -1.33 -10.10
C GLY A 72 -19.97 -1.74 -11.22
N ASN A 73 -20.57 -0.75 -11.90
CA ASN A 73 -21.24 -0.95 -13.18
C ASN A 73 -20.49 -0.09 -14.20
N TYR A 74 -19.82 -0.72 -15.17
CA TYR A 74 -19.02 0.01 -16.14
C TYR A 74 -19.66 -0.01 -17.52
N LYS A 75 -19.31 1.00 -18.31
CA LYS A 75 -19.50 0.92 -19.76
C LYS A 75 -18.43 0.03 -20.36
N LEU A 76 -18.77 -0.66 -21.45
CA LEU A 76 -17.80 -1.46 -22.20
C LEU A 76 -16.54 -0.66 -22.58
N SER A 77 -16.70 0.59 -22.99
CA SER A 77 -15.56 1.48 -23.27
C SER A 77 -14.62 1.72 -22.09
N GLU A 78 -15.16 1.79 -20.87
CA GLU A 78 -14.37 1.97 -19.65
C GLU A 78 -13.59 0.68 -19.34
N ILE A 79 -14.25 -0.47 -19.43
CA ILE A 79 -13.59 -1.78 -19.28
C ILE A 79 -12.44 -1.94 -20.28
N LEU A 80 -12.69 -1.70 -21.57
CA LEU A 80 -11.66 -1.82 -22.61
C LEU A 80 -10.47 -0.89 -22.34
N CYS A 81 -10.74 0.34 -21.90
CA CYS A 81 -9.71 1.29 -21.50
C CYS A 81 -8.89 0.77 -20.30
N MET A 82 -9.55 0.27 -19.26
CA MET A 82 -8.89 -0.26 -18.07
C MET A 82 -8.01 -1.49 -18.38
N VAL A 83 -8.49 -2.40 -19.22
CA VAL A 83 -7.73 -3.58 -19.68
C VAL A 83 -6.49 -3.15 -20.46
N GLU A 84 -6.63 -2.20 -21.39
CA GLU A 84 -5.50 -1.71 -22.18
C GLU A 84 -4.48 -0.96 -21.31
N GLU A 85 -4.95 -0.17 -20.34
CA GLU A 85 -4.09 0.48 -19.34
C GLU A 85 -3.34 -0.55 -18.49
N ALA A 86 -4.02 -1.60 -18.00
CA ALA A 86 -3.41 -2.65 -17.17
C ALA A 86 -2.35 -3.46 -17.94
N LYS A 87 -2.60 -3.77 -19.22
CA LYS A 87 -1.63 -4.45 -20.09
C LYS A 87 -0.37 -3.62 -20.34
N ASN A 88 -0.54 -2.31 -20.54
CA ASN A 88 0.54 -1.39 -20.95
C ASN A 88 1.08 -0.52 -19.80
N SER A 89 0.86 -0.92 -18.55
CA SER A 89 1.34 -0.21 -17.38
C SER A 89 2.45 -0.98 -16.66
N LYS A 90 3.06 -0.30 -15.70
CA LYS A 90 4.07 -0.82 -14.80
C LYS A 90 3.64 -0.58 -13.36
N LEU A 91 3.72 -1.62 -12.53
CA LEU A 91 3.61 -1.50 -11.07
C LEU A 91 4.94 -1.02 -10.47
N ILE A 92 4.87 -0.06 -9.54
CA ILE A 92 6.02 0.57 -8.89
C ILE A 92 5.75 0.59 -7.39
N ASP A 93 6.71 0.08 -6.61
CA ASP A 93 6.66 0.02 -5.15
C ASP A 93 5.38 -0.64 -4.58
N ASP A 94 4.71 -1.48 -5.36
CA ASP A 94 3.47 -2.21 -5.00
C ASP A 94 2.24 -1.33 -4.65
N TYR A 95 2.30 0.00 -4.76
CA TYR A 95 1.11 0.87 -4.64
C TYR A 95 0.91 1.84 -5.81
N LYS A 96 1.84 1.95 -6.75
CA LYS A 96 1.72 2.87 -7.90
C LYS A 96 1.57 2.06 -9.19
N LEU A 97 0.51 2.30 -9.94
CA LEU A 97 0.42 1.89 -11.34
C LEU A 97 0.72 3.08 -12.23
N LEU A 98 1.65 2.92 -13.17
CA LEU A 98 1.98 3.94 -14.15
C LEU A 98 1.70 3.44 -15.57
N SER A 99 0.74 4.06 -16.23
CA SER A 99 0.49 3.93 -17.68
C SER A 99 0.96 5.18 -18.42
N LYS A 100 0.78 5.21 -19.74
CA LYS A 100 1.21 6.35 -20.56
C LYS A 100 0.48 7.65 -20.18
N LYS A 101 -0.83 7.59 -19.94
CA LYS A 101 -1.69 8.78 -19.71
C LYS A 101 -2.34 8.81 -18.33
N THR A 102 -2.24 7.71 -17.59
CA THR A 102 -2.88 7.55 -16.29
C THR A 102 -1.84 7.02 -15.30
N ALA A 103 -1.91 7.47 -14.06
CA ALA A 103 -1.29 6.80 -12.94
C ALA A 103 -2.32 6.64 -11.81
N LEU A 104 -2.22 5.52 -11.11
CA LEU A 104 -3.05 5.21 -9.96
C LEU A 104 -2.13 5.00 -8.76
N MET A 105 -2.48 5.58 -7.62
CA MET A 105 -1.74 5.40 -6.38
C MET A 105 -2.68 4.87 -5.32
N ARG A 106 -2.48 3.63 -4.88
CA ARG A 106 -3.26 3.03 -3.81
C ARG A 106 -2.95 3.73 -2.48
N ILE A 107 -4.01 4.13 -1.80
CA ILE A 107 -3.94 4.88 -0.54
C ILE A 107 -4.86 4.28 0.51
N THR A 108 -4.65 4.69 1.75
CA THR A 108 -5.62 4.62 2.83
C THR A 108 -5.81 6.02 3.39
N THR A 109 -6.84 6.21 4.23
CA THR A 109 -7.17 7.52 4.80
C THR A 109 -7.25 7.47 6.32
N SER A 110 -7.14 8.61 6.99
CA SER A 110 -7.37 8.70 8.44
C SER A 110 -8.83 8.43 8.85
N HIS A 111 -9.76 8.42 7.90
CA HIS A 111 -11.16 8.10 8.15
C HIS A 111 -11.42 6.61 7.95
N ASN A 112 -11.70 5.93 9.07
CA ASN A 112 -12.26 4.58 9.02
C ASN A 112 -13.60 4.64 8.26
N ASN A 113 -13.75 3.80 7.24
CA ASN A 113 -14.90 3.74 6.33
C ASN A 113 -15.08 4.99 5.46
N PHE A 114 -14.07 5.32 4.64
CA PHE A 114 -14.16 6.40 3.66
C PHE A 114 -15.39 6.30 2.76
N ILE A 115 -15.78 5.08 2.36
CA ILE A 115 -16.92 4.80 1.46
C ILE A 115 -18.25 5.22 2.08
N GLU A 116 -18.42 5.06 3.39
CA GLU A 116 -19.65 5.47 4.10
C GLU A 116 -19.60 6.94 4.56
N SER A 117 -18.50 7.63 4.29
CA SER A 117 -18.27 8.99 4.78
C SER A 117 -18.89 10.03 3.87
N ALA A 118 -19.10 11.23 4.41
CA ALA A 118 -19.57 12.37 3.62
C ALA A 118 -18.62 12.76 2.47
N PHE A 119 -17.36 12.30 2.48
CA PHE A 119 -16.38 12.58 1.44
C PHE A 119 -16.62 11.76 0.17
N PHE A 120 -17.29 10.60 0.26
CA PHE A 120 -17.50 9.71 -0.88
C PHE A 120 -18.31 10.37 -2.01
N ASP A 121 -19.32 11.18 -1.64
CA ASP A 121 -20.16 11.90 -2.60
C ASP A 121 -19.59 13.26 -3.01
N MET A 122 -18.42 13.66 -2.51
CA MET A 122 -17.80 14.95 -2.84
C MET A 122 -16.97 14.86 -4.12
N ASP A 123 -17.02 15.92 -4.93
CA ASP A 123 -16.05 16.12 -6.00
C ASP A 123 -14.71 16.56 -5.38
N LEU A 124 -13.80 15.61 -5.24
CA LEU A 124 -12.44 15.82 -4.75
C LEU A 124 -11.45 16.06 -5.90
N GLY A 125 -11.97 16.20 -7.12
CA GLY A 125 -11.21 16.40 -8.33
C GLY A 125 -10.55 17.78 -8.37
N THR A 126 -9.25 17.81 -8.67
CA THR A 126 -8.49 19.04 -8.85
C THR A 126 -7.50 18.93 -10.00
N LYS A 127 -6.77 20.02 -10.26
CA LYS A 127 -5.77 20.10 -11.31
C LYS A 127 -4.47 20.70 -10.80
N ILE A 128 -3.36 20.14 -11.25
CA ILE A 128 -2.02 20.66 -10.99
C ILE A 128 -1.25 20.76 -12.31
N ILE A 129 -0.51 21.86 -12.47
CA ILE A 129 0.35 22.09 -13.63
C ILE A 129 1.79 22.00 -13.15
N ILE A 130 2.55 21.08 -13.74
CA ILE A 130 3.98 20.92 -13.48
C ILE A 130 4.70 21.11 -14.81
N GLN A 131 5.50 22.17 -14.91
CA GLN A 131 6.10 22.63 -16.16
C GLN A 131 4.99 22.91 -17.20
N ASP A 132 4.99 22.18 -18.32
CA ASP A 132 4.01 22.32 -19.41
C ASP A 132 2.96 21.17 -19.41
N ASN A 133 2.98 20.31 -18.40
CA ASN A 133 2.03 19.20 -18.27
C ASN A 133 0.92 19.57 -17.28
N SER A 134 -0.33 19.42 -17.71
CA SER A 134 -1.52 19.55 -16.87
C SER A 134 -1.99 18.16 -16.44
N TYR A 135 -2.16 17.97 -15.14
CA TYR A 135 -2.64 16.73 -14.53
C TYR A 135 -3.99 16.99 -13.87
N LYS A 136 -4.98 16.14 -14.15
CA LYS A 136 -6.20 16.00 -13.34
C LYS A 136 -5.92 14.96 -12.26
N VAL A 137 -6.28 15.28 -11.03
CA VAL A 137 -6.06 14.43 -9.85
C VAL A 137 -7.40 14.25 -9.16
N ASP A 138 -7.76 13.02 -8.80
CA ASP A 138 -9.05 12.68 -8.19
C ASP A 138 -8.93 11.45 -7.28
N ILE A 139 -9.94 11.19 -6.46
CA ILE A 139 -10.07 9.92 -5.71
C ILE A 139 -10.97 8.95 -6.48
N GLU A 140 -10.56 7.70 -6.56
CA GLU A 140 -11.28 6.59 -7.19
C GLU A 140 -11.37 5.42 -6.20
N THR A 141 -12.56 4.88 -6.00
CA THR A 141 -12.87 3.86 -4.96
C THR A 141 -13.44 2.57 -5.53
N VAL A 142 -13.54 2.49 -6.85
CA VAL A 142 -14.09 1.35 -7.58
C VAL A 142 -12.97 0.62 -8.32
N MET A 143 -13.26 -0.58 -8.83
CA MET A 143 -12.33 -1.35 -9.65
C MET A 143 -11.69 -0.49 -10.74
N ASN A 144 -10.39 -0.65 -10.94
CA ASN A 144 -9.66 0.09 -11.96
C ASN A 144 -8.51 -0.74 -12.56
N SER A 145 -7.70 -0.12 -13.42
CA SER A 145 -6.58 -0.79 -14.10
C SER A 145 -5.50 -1.32 -13.14
N PHE A 146 -5.45 -0.85 -11.88
CA PHE A 146 -4.58 -1.41 -10.84
C PHE A 146 -5.00 -2.83 -10.46
N ASN A 147 -6.29 -3.04 -10.18
CA ASN A 147 -6.81 -4.36 -9.78
C ASN A 147 -6.66 -5.38 -10.93
N LEU A 148 -6.89 -4.94 -12.17
CA LEU A 148 -6.63 -5.77 -13.36
C LEU A 148 -5.14 -6.09 -13.50
N ARG A 149 -4.24 -5.15 -13.19
CA ARG A 149 -2.79 -5.42 -13.22
C ARG A 149 -2.39 -6.49 -12.21
N LEU A 150 -2.91 -6.43 -10.98
CA LEU A 150 -2.67 -7.47 -9.97
C LEU A 150 -3.14 -8.84 -10.45
N THR A 151 -4.29 -8.87 -11.13
CA THR A 151 -4.84 -10.10 -11.71
C THR A 151 -3.94 -10.65 -12.82
N ILE A 152 -3.46 -9.80 -13.73
CA ILE A 152 -2.52 -10.18 -14.80
C ILE A 152 -1.22 -10.77 -14.23
N GLU A 153 -0.70 -10.19 -13.15
CA GLU A 153 0.54 -10.63 -12.51
C GLU A 153 0.34 -11.80 -11.53
N GLY A 154 -0.90 -12.25 -11.29
CA GLY A 154 -1.20 -13.32 -10.34
C GLY A 154 -0.93 -12.94 -8.89
N MET A 155 -1.00 -11.64 -8.55
CA MET A 155 -0.73 -11.10 -7.20
C MET A 155 -1.96 -11.18 -6.28
N TYR A 156 -2.61 -12.35 -6.25
CA TYR A 156 -3.78 -12.62 -5.42
C TYR A 156 -3.81 -14.09 -4.98
N ASN A 157 -4.49 -14.38 -3.87
CA ASN A 157 -4.62 -15.73 -3.36
C ASN A 157 -6.02 -15.94 -2.75
N LYS A 158 -6.22 -17.08 -2.08
CA LYS A 158 -7.51 -17.44 -1.46
C LYS A 158 -7.99 -16.42 -0.42
N TYR A 159 -7.07 -15.72 0.24
CA TYR A 159 -7.34 -14.79 1.35
C TYR A 159 -7.18 -13.33 0.95
N VAL A 160 -6.45 -13.05 -0.12
CA VAL A 160 -6.16 -11.71 -0.62
C VAL A 160 -6.63 -11.63 -2.08
N PRO A 161 -7.90 -11.26 -2.34
CA PRO A 161 -8.39 -11.03 -3.69
C PRO A 161 -7.71 -9.80 -4.32
N PRO A 162 -7.68 -9.65 -5.65
CA PRO A 162 -7.02 -8.52 -6.34
C PRO A 162 -7.77 -7.18 -6.20
N ILE A 163 -8.91 -7.17 -5.52
CA ILE A 163 -9.70 -5.99 -5.16
C ILE A 163 -10.18 -6.14 -3.72
N ALA A 164 -9.96 -5.11 -2.90
CA ALA A 164 -10.46 -5.03 -1.53
C ALA A 164 -11.65 -4.06 -1.43
N GLU A 165 -12.54 -4.29 -0.45
CA GLU A 165 -13.72 -3.42 -0.24
C GLU A 165 -13.33 -1.98 0.10
N ASP A 166 -12.17 -1.78 0.74
CA ASP A 166 -11.67 -0.49 1.18
C ASP A 166 -10.57 0.07 0.27
N ASP A 167 -10.46 -0.44 -0.96
CA ASP A 167 -9.50 0.06 -1.93
C ASP A 167 -9.83 1.49 -2.34
N ILE A 168 -8.87 2.38 -2.10
CA ILE A 168 -8.96 3.80 -2.46
C ILE A 168 -7.70 4.14 -3.25
N PHE A 169 -7.89 4.85 -4.36
CA PHE A 169 -6.82 5.25 -5.24
C PHE A 169 -6.85 6.75 -5.49
N ILE A 170 -5.67 7.35 -5.65
CA ILE A 170 -5.55 8.63 -6.33
C ILE A 170 -5.37 8.34 -7.82
N ARG A 171 -6.30 8.83 -8.63
CA ARG A 171 -6.21 8.80 -10.08
C ARG A 171 -5.58 10.08 -10.61
N ILE A 172 -4.48 9.95 -11.33
CA ILE A 172 -3.77 11.03 -12.00
C ILE A 172 -3.90 10.81 -13.50
N SER A 173 -4.55 11.72 -14.21
CA SER A 173 -4.72 11.64 -15.67
C SER A 173 -4.17 12.88 -16.38
N SER A 174 -3.62 12.69 -17.58
CA SER A 174 -3.12 13.78 -18.42
C SER A 174 -3.32 13.50 -19.90
N GLU A 175 -3.51 14.56 -20.69
CA GLU A 175 -3.49 14.48 -22.15
C GLU A 175 -2.09 14.12 -22.69
N SER A 176 -1.06 14.58 -21.97
CA SER A 176 0.35 14.30 -22.21
C SER A 176 0.78 13.04 -21.46
N ALA A 177 1.99 12.55 -21.75
CA ALA A 177 2.51 11.40 -21.02
C ALA A 177 2.74 11.72 -19.52
N VAL A 178 2.24 10.86 -18.64
CA VAL A 178 2.47 10.93 -17.19
C VAL A 178 3.90 10.51 -16.89
N LYS A 179 4.59 11.30 -16.06
CA LYS A 179 5.99 11.09 -15.72
C LYS A 179 6.10 10.62 -14.27
N GLU A 180 6.78 9.50 -14.06
CA GLU A 180 7.01 8.90 -12.73
C GLU A 180 7.55 9.92 -11.70
N LYS A 181 8.53 10.74 -12.10
CA LYS A 181 9.16 11.76 -11.25
C LYS A 181 8.19 12.84 -10.74
N ASP A 182 7.04 13.02 -11.38
CA ASP A 182 6.06 14.03 -11.00
C ASP A 182 5.06 13.47 -9.96
N LEU A 183 4.96 12.13 -9.81
CA LEU A 183 3.94 11.49 -8.97
C LEU A 183 4.06 11.87 -7.49
N ASP A 184 5.27 11.90 -6.92
CA ASP A 184 5.45 12.27 -5.51
C ASP A 184 5.14 13.74 -5.26
N ILE A 185 5.39 14.61 -6.24
CA ILE A 185 5.03 16.04 -6.16
C ILE A 185 3.50 16.17 -6.15
N ILE A 186 2.82 15.44 -7.05
CA ILE A 186 1.37 15.44 -7.16
C ILE A 186 0.75 14.89 -5.87
N PHE A 187 1.21 13.75 -5.38
CA PHE A 187 0.74 13.13 -4.14
C PHE A 187 0.84 14.09 -2.96
N ASN A 188 2.02 14.67 -2.72
CA ASN A 188 2.22 15.59 -1.60
C ASN A 188 1.40 16.87 -1.72
N SER A 189 1.24 17.41 -2.95
CA SER A 189 0.41 18.59 -3.18
C SER A 189 -1.07 18.29 -2.93
N TYR A 190 -1.54 17.13 -3.36
CA TYR A 190 -2.93 16.71 -3.17
C TYR A 190 -3.23 16.39 -1.71
N PHE A 191 -2.32 15.69 -1.02
CA PHE A 191 -2.38 15.49 0.42
C PHE A 191 -2.49 16.82 1.18
N PHE A 192 -1.66 17.81 0.84
CA PHE A 192 -1.72 19.12 1.48
C PHE A 192 -3.12 19.74 1.34
N GLU A 193 -3.69 19.71 0.15
CA GLU A 193 -5.01 20.32 -0.11
C GLU A 193 -6.14 19.58 0.60
N LEU A 194 -6.16 18.24 0.53
CA LEU A 194 -7.13 17.43 1.27
C LEU A 194 -7.04 17.69 2.77
N LYS A 195 -5.83 17.77 3.32
CA LYS A 195 -5.63 18.02 4.74
C LYS A 195 -6.00 19.44 5.13
N SER A 196 -5.62 20.45 4.36
CA SER A 196 -5.88 21.85 4.72
C SER A 196 -7.35 22.24 4.59
N THR A 197 -8.05 21.66 3.62
CA THR A 197 -9.41 22.07 3.27
C THR A 197 -10.46 21.18 3.94
N LEU A 198 -10.16 19.88 4.09
CA LEU A 198 -11.13 18.89 4.55
C LEU A 198 -10.70 18.15 5.83
N ASP A 199 -9.53 18.44 6.37
CA ASP A 199 -8.90 17.70 7.49
C ASP A 199 -8.65 16.21 7.18
N LEU A 200 -8.71 15.82 5.91
CA LEU A 200 -8.53 14.45 5.44
C LEU A 200 -7.05 14.13 5.25
N GLU A 201 -6.54 13.12 5.96
CA GLU A 201 -5.17 12.61 5.76
C GLU A 201 -5.21 11.38 4.89
N ILE A 202 -4.23 11.27 3.99
CA ILE A 202 -4.05 10.12 3.11
C ILE A 202 -2.63 9.56 3.29
N TYR A 203 -2.50 8.25 3.14
CA TYR A 203 -1.27 7.50 3.32
C TYR A 203 -1.10 6.50 2.18
N SER A 204 0.14 6.25 1.73
CA SER A 204 0.40 5.18 0.76
C SER A 204 -0.01 3.83 1.34
N ASN A 205 -0.65 2.99 0.54
CA ASN A 205 -1.11 1.66 0.96
C ASN A 205 -0.59 0.58 -0.03
N PRO A 206 0.70 0.19 0.06
CA PRO A 206 1.27 -0.92 -0.70
C PRO A 206 0.38 -2.15 -0.70
N TRP A 207 0.29 -2.78 -1.86
CA TRP A 207 -0.36 -4.07 -1.99
C TRP A 207 0.48 -5.13 -1.25
N GLU A 208 -0.08 -5.68 -0.19
CA GLU A 208 0.59 -6.70 0.60
C GLU A 208 0.11 -8.08 0.14
N TYR A 209 0.92 -8.71 -0.70
CA TYR A 209 0.72 -10.10 -1.10
C TYR A 209 1.45 -11.02 -0.11
N GLU A 210 0.77 -11.40 0.98
CA GLU A 210 1.29 -12.41 1.89
C GLU A 210 1.18 -13.80 1.22
N PHE A 211 2.33 -14.40 0.92
CA PHE A 211 2.43 -15.81 0.58
C PHE A 211 2.07 -16.64 1.84
N TRP A 212 0.78 -16.81 2.11
CA TRP A 212 0.29 -17.85 3.04
C TRP A 212 0.35 -19.25 2.41
N ASP A 213 1.17 -19.44 1.38
CA ASP A 213 1.50 -20.75 0.84
C ASP A 213 2.54 -21.39 1.74
N GLU A 214 2.06 -22.06 2.78
CA GLU A 214 2.45 -23.42 3.14
C GLU A 214 1.82 -23.78 4.51
N GLU A 215 0.83 -24.68 4.50
CA GLU A 215 0.52 -25.52 5.67
C GLU A 215 1.76 -26.26 6.21
N GLU A 216 2.90 -26.23 5.50
CA GLU A 216 4.17 -26.86 5.89
C GLU A 216 5.05 -26.06 6.87
N GLU A 217 4.90 -24.72 7.02
CA GLU A 217 5.81 -23.92 7.88
C GLU A 217 5.28 -23.58 9.28
N LEU A 218 3.95 -23.55 9.48
CA LEU A 218 3.37 -23.28 10.82
C LEU A 218 3.74 -24.34 11.87
N ASN A 219 4.13 -25.54 11.44
CA ASN A 219 4.54 -26.63 12.35
C ASN A 219 6.02 -26.58 12.78
N LYS A 220 6.83 -25.60 12.33
CA LYS A 220 8.24 -25.46 12.74
C LYS A 220 8.53 -24.25 13.64
N ALA A 221 7.58 -23.34 13.81
CA ALA A 221 7.75 -22.13 14.63
C ALA A 221 7.49 -22.34 16.14
N ASP A 222 7.12 -23.54 16.58
CA ASP A 222 6.90 -23.83 18.01
C ASP A 222 8.17 -24.30 18.74
N ASN A 223 9.35 -23.95 18.23
CA ASN A 223 10.58 -23.98 19.00
C ASN A 223 10.60 -22.79 19.97
N GLY A 224 9.68 -22.82 20.94
CA GLY A 224 9.58 -21.96 22.12
C GLY A 224 10.35 -20.65 22.04
N ILE A 225 9.76 -19.65 21.37
CA ILE A 225 10.25 -18.26 21.40
C ILE A 225 10.17 -17.81 22.86
N LYS A 226 11.27 -18.02 23.60
CA LYS A 226 11.38 -17.56 24.98
C LYS A 226 11.71 -16.08 24.95
N LEU A 227 10.78 -15.28 25.46
CA LEU A 227 11.01 -13.87 25.71
C LEU A 227 12.27 -13.71 26.57
N ARG A 228 13.07 -12.70 26.24
CA ARG A 228 14.18 -12.29 27.10
C ARG A 228 13.63 -11.83 28.45
N PRO A 229 14.37 -12.01 29.55
CA PRO A 229 13.97 -11.48 30.84
C PRO A 229 13.66 -9.98 30.77
N LEU A 230 12.57 -9.57 31.41
CA LEU A 230 12.15 -8.17 31.44
C LEU A 230 13.22 -7.31 32.11
N ILE A 231 13.58 -6.20 31.47
CA ILE A 231 14.61 -5.29 31.97
C ILE A 231 13.99 -4.42 33.07
N GLN A 232 14.63 -4.38 34.24
CA GLN A 232 14.19 -3.59 35.38
C GLN A 232 15.40 -2.87 36.02
N GLY A 233 15.20 -1.63 36.45
CA GLY A 233 16.26 -0.83 37.06
C GLY A 233 15.93 0.66 37.12
N LYS A 234 16.72 1.41 37.89
CA LYS A 234 16.57 2.87 38.01
C LYS A 234 16.94 3.53 36.68
N GLY A 235 16.02 4.31 36.08
CA GLY A 235 16.19 4.96 34.78
C GLY A 235 15.73 4.11 33.57
N ILE A 236 15.43 2.82 33.75
CA ILE A 236 14.96 1.95 32.66
C ILE A 236 13.56 2.35 32.18
N GLN A 237 12.69 2.85 33.06
CA GLN A 237 11.36 3.29 32.67
C GLN A 237 11.42 4.42 31.64
N GLU A 238 12.24 5.44 31.87
CA GLU A 238 12.45 6.56 30.94
C GLU A 238 12.97 6.04 29.58
N LEU A 239 13.93 5.11 29.60
CA LEU A 239 14.45 4.49 28.39
C LEU A 239 13.37 3.73 27.60
N LEU A 240 12.54 2.96 28.30
CA LEU A 240 11.43 2.22 27.69
C LEU A 240 10.36 3.17 27.15
N GLU A 241 10.11 4.30 27.79
CA GLU A 241 9.20 5.35 27.31
C GLU A 241 9.73 6.02 26.03
N ILE A 242 11.04 6.32 25.96
CA ILE A 242 11.69 6.86 24.75
C ILE A 242 11.68 5.82 23.62
N TYR A 243 11.96 4.55 23.93
CA TYR A 243 11.86 3.47 22.95
C TYR A 243 10.44 3.31 22.42
N LYS A 244 9.45 3.32 23.31
CA LYS A 244 8.03 3.24 22.94
C LYS A 244 7.59 4.44 22.11
N SER A 245 8.04 5.65 22.44
CA SER A 245 7.71 6.84 21.64
C SER A 245 8.34 6.79 20.24
N ALA A 246 9.53 6.18 20.09
CA ALA A 246 10.12 5.96 18.78
C ALA A 246 9.23 5.07 17.89
N PHE A 247 8.65 4.00 18.44
CA PHE A 247 7.73 3.13 17.69
C PHE A 247 6.35 3.75 17.44
N ASN A 248 5.89 4.64 18.31
CA ASN A 248 4.59 5.29 18.19
C ASN A 248 4.61 6.55 17.30
N THR A 249 5.74 6.85 16.67
CA THR A 249 5.88 8.01 15.78
C THR A 249 5.84 7.53 14.33
N ASN A 250 5.00 8.15 13.49
CA ASN A 250 4.82 7.72 12.10
C ASN A 250 5.85 8.33 11.12
N LEU A 251 6.65 9.31 11.56
CA LEU A 251 7.63 10.01 10.73
C LEU A 251 9.04 9.38 10.88
N PRO A 252 9.63 8.83 9.80
CA PRO A 252 10.93 8.14 9.86
C PRO A 252 12.06 9.00 10.43
N GLU A 253 12.11 10.30 10.15
CA GLU A 253 13.15 11.20 10.65
C GLU A 253 13.06 11.36 12.18
N GLN A 254 11.84 11.39 12.72
CA GLN A 254 11.60 11.48 14.15
C GLN A 254 11.86 10.14 14.85
N GLN A 255 11.56 9.02 14.18
CA GLN A 255 11.94 7.69 14.66
C GLN A 255 13.47 7.59 14.78
N ILE A 256 14.22 7.98 13.74
CA ILE A 256 15.70 7.98 13.75
C ILE A 256 16.24 8.84 14.88
N LEU A 257 15.72 10.06 15.06
CA LEU A 257 16.14 10.95 16.13
C LEU A 257 15.87 10.33 17.52
N THR A 258 14.72 9.70 17.68
CA THR A 258 14.30 9.12 18.97
C THR A 258 15.09 7.84 19.28
N PHE A 259 15.35 6.99 18.29
CA PHE A 259 16.25 5.83 18.45
C PHE A 259 17.69 6.25 18.74
N SER A 260 18.18 7.34 18.14
CA SER A 260 19.49 7.90 18.48
C SER A 260 19.59 8.26 19.96
N ARG A 261 18.53 8.83 20.55
CA ARG A 261 18.46 9.10 22.00
C ARG A 261 18.49 7.83 22.86
N VAL A 262 17.83 6.75 22.42
CA VAL A 262 17.89 5.44 23.10
C VAL A 262 19.34 4.93 23.12
N ILE A 263 20.04 5.01 21.99
CA ILE A 263 21.44 4.57 21.86
C ILE A 263 22.36 5.44 22.73
N GLU A 264 22.18 6.76 22.73
CA GLU A 264 22.96 7.68 23.54
C GLU A 264 22.80 7.40 25.05
N TYR A 265 21.57 7.19 25.52
CA TYR A 265 21.27 6.89 26.91
C TYR A 265 21.95 5.59 27.38
N VAL A 266 21.92 4.55 26.55
CA VAL A 266 22.61 3.28 26.82
C VAL A 266 24.13 3.49 26.78
N SER A 267 24.65 4.28 25.84
CA SER A 267 26.08 4.56 25.69
C SER A 267 26.67 5.26 26.92
N GLN A 268 25.98 6.25 27.48
CA GLN A 268 26.39 6.88 28.73
C GLN A 268 26.39 5.90 29.91
N THR A 269 25.48 4.93 29.91
CA THR A 269 25.39 3.90 30.95
C THR A 269 26.56 2.90 30.86
N VAL A 270 26.98 2.55 29.64
CA VAL A 270 28.16 1.67 29.41
C VAL A 270 29.46 2.36 29.84
N ILE A 271 29.63 3.66 29.54
CA ILE A 271 30.80 4.43 29.97
C ILE A 271 30.88 4.53 31.50
N ARG A 272 29.74 4.80 32.16
CA ARG A 272 29.69 4.83 33.63
C ARG A 272 29.96 3.47 34.26
N LYS A 273 29.56 2.36 33.62
CA LYS A 273 29.84 1.01 34.12
C LYS A 273 31.35 0.73 34.19
N ASP A 274 32.11 1.08 33.15
CA ASP A 274 33.57 0.89 33.12
C ASP A 274 34.28 1.75 34.18
N LEU A 275 33.86 3.02 34.34
CA LEU A 275 34.34 3.89 35.41
C LEU A 275 34.08 3.28 36.80
N ILE A 276 32.86 2.81 37.04
CA ILE A 276 32.45 2.22 38.32
C ILE A 276 33.20 0.91 38.58
N GLU A 277 33.36 0.04 37.58
CA GLU A 277 34.12 -1.22 37.71
C GLU A 277 35.60 -0.96 38.05
N LYS A 278 36.25 -0.01 37.38
CA LYS A 278 37.63 0.39 37.68
C LYS A 278 37.76 0.98 39.10
N THR A 279 36.80 1.81 39.49
CA THR A 279 36.77 2.42 40.83
C THR A 279 36.54 1.38 41.91
N VAL A 280 35.57 0.48 41.73
CA VAL A 280 35.25 -0.61 42.68
C VAL A 280 36.38 -1.61 42.77
N SER A 281 37.01 -1.99 41.66
CA SER A 281 38.19 -2.86 41.65
C SER A 281 39.33 -2.26 42.48
N LYS A 282 39.54 -0.95 42.36
CA LYS A 282 40.57 -0.24 43.14
C LYS A 282 40.22 -0.19 44.63
N LEU A 283 38.98 0.17 44.96
CA LEU A 283 38.45 0.22 46.32
C LEU A 283 38.37 -1.16 46.99
N SER A 284 38.33 -2.25 46.22
CA SER A 284 38.34 -3.63 46.73
C SER A 284 39.75 -4.17 46.99
N SER A 285 40.80 -3.40 46.66
CA SER A 285 42.18 -3.81 46.93
C SER A 285 42.54 -3.68 48.41
N SER A 286 43.44 -4.52 48.92
CA SER A 286 43.90 -4.46 50.32
C SER A 286 44.53 -3.11 50.70
N ARG A 287 45.03 -2.35 49.71
CA ARG A 287 45.54 -0.98 49.86
C ARG A 287 44.45 0.04 50.22
N ALA A 288 43.17 -0.26 49.97
CA ALA A 288 42.06 0.60 50.36
C ALA A 288 41.89 0.72 51.89
N LEU A 289 42.34 -0.29 52.65
CA LEU A 289 42.29 -0.29 54.13
C LEU A 289 43.43 0.52 54.78
N SER A 290 44.48 0.84 54.02
CA SER A 290 45.60 1.69 54.46
C SER A 290 46.15 2.51 53.27
N PRO A 291 45.41 3.54 52.82
CA PRO A 291 45.75 4.26 51.60
C PRO A 291 47.04 5.06 51.76
N ASP A 292 47.98 4.88 50.82
CA ASP A 292 49.16 5.71 50.68
C ASP A 292 48.92 6.83 49.64
N ALA A 293 49.84 7.80 49.55
CA ALA A 293 49.69 8.93 48.63
C ALA A 293 49.62 8.50 47.15
N SER A 294 50.27 7.39 46.77
CA SER A 294 50.22 6.86 45.40
C SER A 294 48.83 6.29 45.09
N TYR A 295 48.21 5.62 46.05
CA TYR A 295 46.86 5.09 45.91
C TYR A 295 45.83 6.19 45.68
N VAL A 296 45.94 7.31 46.40
CA VAL A 296 45.03 8.47 46.22
C VAL A 296 45.21 9.12 44.85
N LEU A 297 46.45 9.28 44.38
CA LEU A 297 46.73 9.83 43.05
C LEU A 297 46.24 8.91 41.91
N GLU A 298 46.42 7.59 42.06
CA GLU A 298 45.91 6.61 41.10
C GLU A 298 44.39 6.62 41.03
N LEU A 299 43.71 6.83 42.16
CA LEU A 299 42.26 6.92 42.21
C LEU A 299 41.75 8.22 41.57
N GLY A 300 42.43 9.35 41.79
CA GLY A 300 42.16 10.61 41.10
C GLY A 300 42.34 10.49 39.58
N LYS A 301 43.36 9.77 39.14
CA LYS A 301 43.63 9.53 37.71
C LYS A 301 42.52 8.76 37.01
N ILE A 302 41.86 7.82 37.69
CA ILE A 302 40.69 7.09 37.14
C ILE A 302 39.54 8.06 36.80
N PHE A 303 39.39 9.16 37.55
CA PHE A 303 38.39 10.19 37.28
C PHE A 303 38.85 11.25 36.27
N GLU A 304 40.15 11.44 36.06
CA GLU A 304 40.69 12.37 35.04
C GLU A 304 40.75 11.74 33.64
N ASP A 305 40.93 10.42 33.56
CA ASP A 305 41.06 9.68 32.31
C ASP A 305 39.70 9.35 31.64
N HIS A 306 38.55 9.69 32.25
CA HIS A 306 37.17 9.39 31.79
C HIS A 306 36.26 10.62 31.85
#